data_AF-A0A7Y5Q740-F1
#
_entry.id   AF-A0A7Y5Q740-F1
#
_cell.length_a   1.000
_cell.length_b   1.000
_cell.length_c   1.000
_cell.angle_alpha   90.00
_cell.angle_beta   90.00
_cell.angle_gamma   90.00
#
_symmetry.space_group_name_H-M   'P 1'
#
loop_
_entity.id
_entity.type
_entity.pdbx_description
1 polymer ?
#
loop_
_entity_poly.entity_id
_entity_poly.type
_entity_poly.pdbx_seq_one_letter_code
_entity_poly.pdbx_strand_id
1 'polypeptide(L)'
;MPVLTLDYLSKGDPQIVEWWRAAIALWDDLLAGYEPWEDEDQSQLARIFSDSQLAFEQRCGFREPGKEIMAWSFFARLYQVGAGLSANDALARAGLAAFQRSRCSGEIKMRAKKAAELFGLE
;
A
#
# COMPACT_ATOMS: atom_id res chain seq x y z
N MET A 1 10.61 -7.01 -2.43
CA MET A 1 11.16 -6.03 -3.39
C MET A 1 10.12 -5.75 -4.48
N PRO A 2 9.89 -4.48 -4.86
CA PRO A 2 8.96 -4.08 -5.92
C PRO A 2 9.60 -4.20 -7.32
N VAL A 3 9.60 -5.41 -7.87
CA VAL A 3 10.36 -5.74 -9.09
C VAL A 3 9.85 -4.97 -10.31
N LEU A 4 8.53 -4.81 -10.46
CA LEU A 4 7.95 -4.12 -11.61
C LEU A 4 8.29 -2.63 -11.56
N THR A 5 8.15 -2.00 -10.39
CA THR A 5 8.53 -0.61 -10.17
C THR A 5 9.98 -0.37 -10.54
N LEU A 6 10.89 -1.24 -10.10
CA LEU A 6 12.32 -1.13 -10.42
C LEU A 6 12.59 -1.34 -11.92
N ASP A 7 11.88 -2.26 -12.57
CA ASP A 7 12.00 -2.48 -14.02
C ASP A 7 11.59 -1.23 -14.82
N TYR A 8 10.43 -0.63 -14.53
CA TYR A 8 10.01 0.63 -15.17
C TYR A 8 10.98 1.77 -14.93
N LEU A 9 11.48 1.92 -13.69
CA LEU A 9 12.50 2.92 -13.37
C LEU A 9 13.80 2.70 -14.16
N SER A 10 14.25 1.45 -14.27
CA SER A 10 15.48 1.11 -15.00
C SER A 10 15.40 1.43 -16.50
N LYS A 11 14.18 1.39 -17.06
CA LYS A 11 13.88 1.75 -18.45
C LYS A 11 13.66 3.25 -18.65
N GLY A 12 13.70 4.04 -17.57
CA GLY A 12 13.40 5.47 -17.61
C GLY A 12 11.95 5.78 -17.96
N ASP A 13 11.02 4.86 -17.71
CA ASP A 13 9.60 5.09 -18.00
C ASP A 13 9.04 6.13 -17.02
N PRO A 14 8.61 7.32 -17.49
CA PRO A 14 8.11 8.36 -16.59
C PRO A 14 6.76 8.00 -15.96
N GLN A 15 6.00 7.06 -16.53
CA GLN A 15 4.67 6.71 -16.01
C GLN A 15 4.71 6.11 -14.62
N ILE A 16 5.80 5.44 -14.25
CA ILE A 16 5.94 4.86 -12.90
C ILE A 16 5.85 5.95 -11.83
N VAL A 17 6.41 7.14 -12.09
CA VAL A 17 6.33 8.27 -11.16
C VAL A 17 4.89 8.74 -11.01
N GLU A 18 4.14 8.83 -12.11
CA GLU A 18 2.73 9.25 -12.08
C GLU A 18 1.84 8.21 -11.40
N TRP A 19 2.07 6.91 -11.62
CA TRP A 19 1.33 5.84 -10.95
C TRP A 19 1.56 5.85 -9.44
N TRP A 20 2.79 6.10 -9.00
CA TRP A 20 3.10 6.23 -7.58
C TRP A 20 2.47 7.49 -6.97
N ARG A 21 2.49 8.64 -7.66
CA ARG A 21 1.76 9.83 -7.21
C ARG A 21 0.26 9.56 -7.07
N ALA A 22 -0.35 8.92 -8.07
CA ALA A 22 -1.76 8.54 -8.01
C ALA A 22 -2.07 7.59 -6.85
N ALA A 23 -1.16 6.66 -6.55
CA ALA A 23 -1.29 5.73 -5.44
C ALA A 23 -1.24 6.44 -4.08
N ILE A 24 -0.32 7.39 -3.89
CA ILE A 24 -0.23 8.18 -2.65
C ILE A 24 -1.50 9.00 -2.45
N ALA A 25 -1.98 9.67 -3.49
CA ALA A 25 -3.23 10.43 -3.43
C ALA A 25 -4.44 9.54 -3.12
N LEU A 26 -4.52 8.35 -3.72
CA LEU A 26 -5.56 7.36 -3.39
C LEU A 26 -5.52 6.97 -1.91
N TRP A 27 -4.34 6.73 -1.35
CA TRP A 27 -4.23 6.42 0.07
C TRP A 27 -4.61 7.60 0.97
N ASP A 28 -4.21 8.82 0.61
CA ASP A 28 -4.63 10.02 1.33
C ASP A 28 -6.16 10.14 1.38
N ASP A 29 -6.83 9.92 0.24
CA ASP A 29 -8.29 9.95 0.14
C ASP A 29 -8.95 8.81 0.94
N LEU A 30 -8.44 7.58 0.83
CA LEU A 30 -9.01 6.39 1.48
C LEU A 30 -8.84 6.40 3.00
N LEU A 31 -7.76 7.03 3.49
CA LEU A 31 -7.45 7.13 4.92
C LEU A 31 -7.84 8.49 5.50
N ALA A 32 -8.45 9.38 4.73
CA ALA A 32 -8.92 10.67 5.21
C ALA A 32 -9.95 10.46 6.32
N GLY A 33 -9.63 10.95 7.53
CA GLY A 33 -10.48 10.79 8.71
C GLY A 33 -10.51 9.38 9.30
N TYR A 34 -9.64 8.48 8.82
CA TYR A 34 -9.38 7.21 9.50
C TYR A 34 -8.47 7.48 10.70
N GLU A 35 -8.97 7.18 11.88
CA GLU A 35 -8.18 7.17 13.11
C GLU A 35 -8.20 5.74 13.66
N PRO A 36 -7.04 5.14 13.95
CA PRO A 36 -6.99 3.77 14.43
C PRO A 36 -7.47 3.66 15.88
N TRP A 37 -8.69 3.12 16.10
CA TRP A 37 -9.21 2.80 17.44
C TRP A 37 -9.69 1.34 17.52
N GLU A 38 -8.97 0.51 18.27
CA GLU A 38 -9.32 -0.89 18.63
C GLU A 38 -9.72 -1.85 17.47
N ASP A 39 -9.99 -3.12 17.81
CA ASP A 39 -10.10 -4.24 16.85
C ASP A 39 -11.27 -4.16 15.85
N GLU A 40 -12.32 -3.40 16.16
CA GLU A 40 -13.48 -3.20 15.27
C GLU A 40 -13.08 -2.50 13.96
N ASP A 41 -12.04 -1.67 14.03
CA ASP A 41 -11.56 -0.83 12.95
C ASP A 41 -10.76 -1.60 11.87
N GLN A 42 -10.15 -2.72 12.26
CA GLN A 42 -9.42 -3.58 11.31
C GLN A 42 -10.34 -4.21 10.26
N SER A 43 -11.63 -4.42 10.58
CA SER A 43 -12.62 -4.93 9.62
C SER A 43 -13.04 -3.86 8.61
N GLN A 44 -13.18 -2.61 9.07
CA GLN A 44 -13.44 -1.47 8.19
C GLN A 44 -12.27 -1.24 7.24
N LEU A 45 -11.04 -1.21 7.75
CA LEU A 45 -9.85 -1.02 6.93
C LEU A 45 -9.66 -2.16 5.91
N ALA A 46 -9.91 -3.41 6.31
CA ALA A 46 -9.87 -4.56 5.39
C ALA A 46 -10.89 -4.43 4.25
N ARG A 47 -12.09 -3.90 4.54
CA ARG A 47 -13.11 -3.63 3.52
C ARG A 47 -12.66 -2.49 2.59
N ILE A 48 -12.17 -1.37 3.13
CA ILE A 48 -11.61 -0.26 2.33
C ILE A 48 -10.56 -0.79 1.35
N PHE A 49 -9.64 -1.64 1.83
CA PHE A 49 -8.59 -2.20 1.00
C PHE A 49 -9.17 -3.10 -0.10
N SER A 50 -10.13 -3.96 0.25
CA SER A 50 -10.83 -4.82 -0.70
C SER A 50 -11.48 -4.03 -1.83
N ASP A 51 -12.21 -2.97 -1.48
CA ASP A 51 -12.99 -2.16 -2.42
C ASP A 51 -12.06 -1.27 -3.27
N SER A 52 -10.88 -0.92 -2.76
CA SER A 52 -9.91 -0.08 -3.45
C SER A 52 -9.06 -0.78 -4.51
N GLN A 53 -8.94 -2.12 -4.50
CA GLN A 53 -8.05 -2.85 -5.41
C GLN A 53 -8.28 -2.45 -6.88
N LEU A 54 -9.54 -2.37 -7.31
CA LEU A 54 -9.85 -2.03 -8.70
C LEU A 54 -9.37 -0.62 -9.07
N ALA A 55 -9.45 0.34 -8.14
CA ALA A 55 -8.98 1.71 -8.37
C ALA A 55 -7.46 1.75 -8.56
N PHE A 56 -6.70 1.02 -7.74
CA PHE A 56 -5.25 0.89 -7.91
C PHE A 56 -4.89 0.19 -9.21
N GLU A 57 -5.56 -0.92 -9.53
CA GLU A 57 -5.32 -1.60 -10.79
C GLU A 57 -5.61 -0.68 -11.98
N GLN A 58 -6.67 0.13 -11.98
CA GLN A 58 -6.99 1.01 -13.10
C GLN A 58 -6.11 2.26 -13.20
N ARG A 59 -5.66 2.81 -12.07
CA ARG A 59 -4.99 4.13 -12.01
C ARG A 59 -3.48 4.06 -11.83
N CYS A 60 -2.95 2.93 -11.38
CA CYS A 60 -1.53 2.77 -11.03
C CYS A 60 -0.83 1.73 -11.91
N GLY A 61 -1.08 1.77 -13.23
CA GLY A 61 -0.32 0.97 -14.20
C GLY A 61 -0.93 -0.36 -14.64
N PHE A 62 -2.23 -0.59 -14.40
CA PHE A 62 -3.00 -1.73 -14.95
C PHE A 62 -2.57 -3.11 -14.47
N ARG A 63 -3.46 -3.82 -13.75
CA ARG A 63 -3.24 -5.22 -13.31
C ARG A 63 -2.00 -5.34 -12.43
N GLU A 64 -0.89 -5.88 -12.94
CA GLU A 64 0.27 -6.28 -12.14
C GLU A 64 1.03 -5.10 -11.50
N PRO A 65 1.41 -4.04 -12.23
CA PRO A 65 1.95 -2.83 -11.63
C PRO A 65 1.01 -2.24 -10.58
N GLY A 66 -0.29 -2.16 -10.86
CA GLY A 66 -1.27 -1.60 -9.91
C GLY A 66 -1.34 -2.39 -8.61
N LYS A 67 -1.35 -3.72 -8.68
CA LYS A 67 -1.28 -4.59 -7.50
C LYS A 67 0.01 -4.42 -6.71
N GLU A 68 1.15 -4.29 -7.40
CA GLU A 68 2.43 -4.05 -6.75
C GLU A 68 2.44 -2.68 -6.07
N ILE A 69 2.13 -1.63 -6.81
CA ILE A 69 2.12 -0.26 -6.32
C ILE A 69 1.16 -0.11 -5.14
N MET A 70 -0.05 -0.68 -5.19
CA MET A 70 -0.99 -0.67 -4.05
C MET A 70 -0.32 -1.13 -2.76
N ALA A 71 0.30 -2.31 -2.77
CA ALA A 71 0.93 -2.89 -1.59
C ALA A 71 2.13 -2.07 -1.10
N TRP A 72 3.03 -1.67 -2.01
CA TRP A 72 4.26 -0.98 -1.64
C TRP A 72 4.04 0.48 -1.26
N SER A 73 3.15 1.18 -1.95
CA SER A 73 2.85 2.59 -1.70
C SER A 73 2.21 2.84 -0.36
N PHE A 74 1.42 1.90 0.17
CA PHE A 74 0.83 2.03 1.51
C PHE A 74 1.91 2.23 2.57
N PHE A 75 2.90 1.33 2.63
CA PHE A 75 3.99 1.43 3.62
C PHE A 75 4.96 2.57 3.30
N ALA A 76 5.25 2.80 2.02
CA ALA A 76 6.10 3.91 1.61
C ALA A 76 5.53 5.28 2.03
N ARG A 77 4.20 5.46 1.95
CA ARG A 77 3.50 6.67 2.40
C ARG A 77 3.70 6.94 3.90
N LEU A 78 3.70 5.88 4.71
CA LEU A 78 3.82 5.97 6.15
C LEU A 78 5.28 6.14 6.62
N TYR A 79 6.23 5.84 5.75
CA TYR A 79 7.64 5.85 6.08
C TYR A 79 8.24 7.26 6.03
N GLN A 80 8.99 7.61 7.07
CA GLN A 80 9.75 8.85 7.13
C GLN A 80 11.25 8.55 7.11
N VAL A 81 11.99 9.19 6.20
CA VAL A 81 13.45 9.03 6.11
C VAL A 81 14.10 9.45 7.44
N GLY A 82 14.90 8.56 8.02
CA GLY A 82 15.57 8.76 9.31
C GLY A 82 14.76 8.36 10.55
N ALA A 83 13.42 8.38 10.48
CA ALA A 83 12.54 8.02 11.59
C ALA A 83 11.81 6.67 11.40
N GLY A 84 11.86 6.10 10.19
CA GLY A 84 11.20 4.85 9.86
C GLY A 84 9.68 4.97 9.89
N LEU A 85 9.02 3.94 10.44
CA LEU A 85 7.57 3.92 10.66
C LEU A 85 7.18 4.41 12.06
N SER A 86 8.09 4.92 12.88
CA SER A 86 7.83 5.21 14.31
C SER A 86 6.57 6.04 14.57
N ALA A 87 6.35 7.13 13.82
CA ALA A 87 5.17 7.97 13.95
C ALA A 87 3.86 7.32 13.46
N ASN A 88 3.97 6.24 12.66
CA ASN A 88 2.86 5.58 11.98
C ASN A 88 2.80 4.07 12.28
N ASP A 89 3.50 3.57 13.30
CA ASP A 89 3.66 2.12 13.54
C ASP A 89 2.31 1.43 13.73
N ALA A 90 1.42 2.04 14.53
CA ALA A 90 0.07 1.54 14.76
C ALA A 90 -0.73 1.42 13.46
N LEU A 91 -0.74 2.46 12.62
CA LEU A 91 -1.43 2.46 11.33
C LEU A 91 -0.80 1.46 10.35
N ALA A 92 0.52 1.33 10.36
CA ALA A 92 1.23 0.42 9.48
C ALA A 92 0.96 -1.05 9.85
N ARG A 93 0.89 -1.38 11.15
CA ARG A 93 0.46 -2.69 11.65
C ARG A 93 -1.01 -2.97 11.32
N ALA A 94 -1.89 -2.00 11.57
CA ALA A 94 -3.31 -2.10 11.22
C ALA A 94 -3.49 -2.34 9.73
N GLY A 95 -2.75 -1.63 8.89
CA GLY A 95 -2.74 -1.81 7.44
C GLY A 95 -2.26 -3.19 7.01
N LEU A 96 -1.18 -3.71 7.60
CA LEU A 96 -0.74 -5.09 7.32
C LEU A 96 -1.84 -6.10 7.67
N ALA A 97 -2.43 -5.99 8.87
CA ALA A 97 -3.54 -6.86 9.29
C ALA A 97 -4.75 -6.74 8.35
N ALA A 98 -5.09 -5.52 7.93
CA ALA A 98 -6.17 -5.24 7.00
C ALA A 98 -5.92 -5.86 5.63
N PHE A 99 -4.69 -5.77 5.08
CA PHE A 99 -4.34 -6.48 3.85
C PHE A 99 -4.57 -7.98 3.99
N GLN A 100 -4.13 -8.61 5.09
CA GLN A 100 -4.32 -10.04 5.29
C GLN A 100 -5.79 -10.45 5.38
N ARG A 101 -6.62 -9.62 6.02
CA ARG A 101 -8.08 -9.87 6.19
C ARG A 101 -8.92 -9.44 4.99
N SER A 102 -8.41 -8.57 4.12
CA SER A 102 -9.12 -8.07 2.95
C SER A 102 -9.46 -9.19 1.96
N ARG A 103 -10.34 -8.91 1.00
CA ARG A 103 -10.61 -9.75 -0.18
C ARG A 103 -9.66 -9.43 -1.34
N CYS A 104 -8.58 -8.68 -1.10
CA CYS A 104 -7.59 -8.42 -2.13
C CYS A 104 -6.98 -9.72 -2.67
N SER A 105 -6.45 -9.66 -3.89
CA SER A 105 -5.75 -10.80 -4.49
C SER A 105 -4.58 -11.30 -3.62
N GLY A 106 -4.28 -12.60 -3.71
CA GLY A 106 -3.18 -13.21 -2.95
C GLY A 106 -1.81 -12.58 -3.24
N GLU A 107 -1.62 -12.07 -4.47
CA GLU A 107 -0.41 -11.34 -4.87
C GLU A 107 -0.27 -10.02 -4.11
N ILE A 108 -1.35 -9.24 -3.96
CA ILE A 108 -1.33 -8.01 -3.15
C ILE A 108 -0.99 -8.34 -1.71
N LYS A 109 -1.64 -9.34 -1.10
CA LYS A 109 -1.39 -9.74 0.29
C LYS A 109 0.06 -10.15 0.53
N MET A 110 0.62 -10.92 -0.40
CA MET A 110 2.02 -11.35 -0.36
C MET A 110 2.98 -10.16 -0.51
N ARG A 111 2.71 -9.25 -1.45
CA ARG A 111 3.52 -8.05 -1.67
C ARG A 111 3.44 -7.11 -0.47
N ALA A 112 2.28 -6.96 0.15
CA ALA A 112 2.08 -6.15 1.35
C ALA A 112 2.88 -6.70 2.53
N LYS A 113 2.89 -8.02 2.73
CA LYS A 113 3.74 -8.66 3.74
C LYS A 113 5.23 -8.36 3.49
N LYS A 114 5.71 -8.60 2.26
CA LYS A 114 7.10 -8.30 1.88
C LYS A 114 7.46 -6.82 2.02
N ALA A 115 6.50 -5.93 1.81
CA ALA A 115 6.69 -4.49 2.01
C ALA A 115 6.83 -4.17 3.50
N ALA A 116 5.92 -4.68 4.34
CA ALA A 116 6.00 -4.50 5.79
C ALA A 116 7.34 -4.98 6.36
N GLU A 117 7.81 -6.16 5.97
CA GLU A 117 9.14 -6.69 6.32
C GLU A 117 10.25 -5.71 5.90
N LEU A 118 10.25 -5.22 4.66
CA LEU A 118 11.28 -4.30 4.17
C LEU A 118 11.29 -2.96 4.93
N PHE A 119 10.12 -2.47 5.34
CA PHE A 119 9.98 -1.22 6.08
C PHE A 119 10.15 -1.39 7.60
N GLY A 120 10.44 -2.60 8.09
CA GLY A 120 10.83 -2.87 9.47
C GLY A 120 9.68 -3.19 10.43
N LEU A 121 8.55 -3.70 9.96
CA LEU A 121 7.41 -4.11 10.80
C LEU A 121 7.49 -5.55 11.33
N GLU A 122 8.42 -6.36 10.81
CA GLU A 122 8.71 -7.75 11.21
C GLU A 122 10.22 -8.02 11.22
#